data_AF-A0A533RYE4-F1
#
_entry.id   AF-A0A533RYE4-F1
#
_cell.length_a   1.000
_cell.length_b   1.000
_cell.length_c   1.000
_cell.angle_alpha   90.00
_cell.angle_beta   90.00
_cell.angle_gamma   90.00
#
_symmetry.space_group_name_H-M   'P 1'
#
loop_
_entity.id
_entity.type
_entity.pdbx_description
1 polymer ?
#
loop_
_entity_poly.entity_id
_entity_poly.type
_entity_poly.pdbx_seq_one_letter_code
_entity_poly.pdbx_strand_id
1 'polypeptide(L)'
;MRIVVALGGNALLRRGEALTSENQRHNIAVACEALAPVALEHELVISHGNGPQVGLLAEQGAAYRDVPVYPLDVLDAETQGMIGYL
;
A
#
# COMPACT_ATOMS: atom_id res chain seq x y z
N MET A 1 -10.04 20.28 12.49
CA MET A 1 -9.39 20.79 11.26
C MET A 1 -9.29 19.64 10.25
N ARG A 2 -9.05 19.91 8.96
CA ARG A 2 -8.76 18.86 7.98
C ARG A 2 -7.26 18.64 7.88
N ILE A 3 -6.82 17.40 8.00
CA ILE A 3 -5.41 16.99 7.93
C ILE A 3 -5.27 15.95 6.82
N VAL A 4 -4.31 16.16 5.93
CA VAL A 4 -3.94 15.21 4.88
C VAL A 4 -2.63 14.54 5.28
N VAL A 5 -2.63 13.22 5.34
CA VAL A 5 -1.44 12.41 5.64
C VAL A 5 -1.08 11.55 4.44
N ALA A 6 0.20 11.50 4.10
CA ALA A 6 0.74 10.62 3.08
C ALA A 6 1.60 9.54 3.75
N LEU A 7 1.12 8.30 3.74
CA LEU A 7 1.86 7.13 4.20
C LEU A 7 2.89 6.75 3.13
N GLY A 8 4.18 6.81 3.47
CA GLY A 8 5.22 6.32 2.56
C GLY A 8 5.06 4.81 2.31
N GLY A 9 5.47 4.31 1.14
CA GLY A 9 5.42 2.86 0.85
C GLY A 9 6.15 2.00 1.89
N ASN A 10 7.17 2.56 2.54
CA ASN A 10 7.90 1.90 3.65
C ASN A 10 7.10 1.79 4.94
N ALA A 11 6.02 2.57 5.10
CA ALA A 11 5.08 2.43 6.19
C ALA A 11 4.12 1.25 5.96
N LEU A 12 3.98 0.79 4.71
CA LEU A 12 3.18 -0.38 4.34
C LEU A 12 4.05 -1.65 4.33
N LEU A 13 5.32 -1.54 3.94
CA LEU A 13 6.25 -2.66 3.96
C LEU A 13 7.68 -2.19 4.30
N ARG A 14 8.27 -2.70 5.37
CA ARG A 14 9.59 -2.22 5.81
C ARG A 14 10.70 -2.85 4.97
N ARG A 15 11.82 -2.14 4.88
CA ARG A 15 13.00 -2.63 4.15
C ARG A 15 13.48 -3.97 4.75
N GLY A 16 13.56 -4.99 3.91
CA GLY A 16 14.01 -6.32 4.30
C GLY A 16 12.89 -7.27 4.75
N GLU A 17 11.65 -6.80 4.85
CA GLU A 17 10.50 -7.68 5.05
C GLU A 17 10.13 -8.41 3.76
N ALA A 18 9.64 -9.64 3.90
CA ALA A 18 9.01 -10.33 2.80
C ALA A 18 7.71 -9.61 2.40
N LEU A 19 7.45 -9.54 1.09
CA LEU A 19 6.25 -8.94 0.48
C LEU A 19 4.99 -9.80 0.68
N THR A 20 4.69 -10.16 1.93
CA THR A 20 3.49 -10.95 2.29
C THR A 20 2.32 -10.03 2.67
N SER A 21 1.10 -10.54 2.51
CA SER A 21 -0.11 -9.82 2.90
C SER A 21 -0.17 -9.55 4.41
N GLU A 22 0.35 -10.49 5.20
CA GLU A 22 0.39 -10.46 6.65
C GLU A 22 1.32 -9.36 7.16
N ASN A 23 2.52 -9.21 6.56
CA ASN A 23 3.45 -8.14 6.92
C ASN A 23 2.85 -6.77 6.59
N GLN A 24 2.21 -6.64 5.43
CA GLN A 24 1.52 -5.40 5.07
C GLN A 24 0.40 -5.05 6.04
N ARG A 25 -0.45 -6.02 6.38
CA ARG A 25 -1.55 -5.81 7.32
C ARG A 25 -1.05 -5.42 8.71
N HIS A 26 0.03 -6.04 9.17
CA HIS A 26 0.64 -5.70 10.45
C HIS A 26 1.18 -4.25 10.45
N ASN A 27 1.91 -3.86 9.41
CA ASN A 27 2.46 -2.51 9.29
C ASN A 27 1.36 -1.44 9.17
N ILE A 28 0.29 -1.73 8.41
CA ILE A 28 -0.88 -0.85 8.29
C ILE A 28 -1.56 -0.69 9.66
N ALA A 29 -1.75 -1.78 10.42
CA ALA A 29 -2.32 -1.69 11.76
C ALA A 29 -1.50 -0.76 12.68
N VAL A 30 -0.17 -0.87 12.65
CA VAL A 30 0.71 0.02 13.42
C VAL A 30 0.57 1.48 12.98
N ALA A 31 0.48 1.75 11.67
CA ALA A 31 0.26 3.10 11.15
C ALA A 31 -1.10 3.66 11.58
N CYS A 32 -2.16 2.84 11.53
CA CYS A 32 -3.50 3.19 11.97
C CYS A 32 -3.56 3.49 13.47
N GLU A 33 -2.90 2.70 14.31
CA GLU A 33 -2.79 2.97 15.75
C GLU A 33 -2.13 4.33 16.04
N ALA A 34 -1.07 4.66 15.31
CA ALA A 34 -0.39 5.94 15.43
C ALA A 34 -1.25 7.12 14.95
N LEU A 35 -2.11 6.91 13.95
CA LEU A 35 -3.00 7.93 13.39
C LEU A 35 -4.33 8.07 14.13
N ALA A 36 -4.72 7.08 14.95
CA ALA A 36 -6.00 7.07 15.63
C ALA A 36 -6.28 8.34 16.47
N PRO A 37 -5.34 8.88 17.28
CA PRO A 37 -5.59 10.11 18.02
C PRO A 37 -5.88 11.31 17.10
N VAL A 38 -5.19 11.40 15.96
CA VAL A 38 -5.39 12.46 14.96
C VAL A 38 -6.79 12.34 14.33
N ALA A 39 -7.20 11.11 13.99
CA ALA A 39 -8.51 10.85 13.39
C ALA A 39 -9.69 11.10 14.35
N LEU A 40 -9.47 10.99 15.67
CA LEU A 40 -10.50 11.25 16.68
C LEU A 40 -10.79 12.75 16.86
N GLU A 41 -9.78 13.61 16.63
CA GLU A 41 -9.90 15.05 16.85
C GLU A 41 -10.05 15.86 15.55
N HIS A 42 -9.74 15.26 14.41
CA HIS A 42 -9.64 15.93 13.12
C HIS A 42 -10.26 15.11 12.00
N GLU A 43 -10.68 15.79 10.93
CA GLU A 43 -11.03 15.12 9.68
C GLU A 43 -9.72 14.68 9.01
N LEU A 44 -9.46 13.38 9.04
CA LEU A 44 -8.24 12.80 8.50
C LEU A 44 -8.47 12.28 7.07
N VAL A 45 -7.69 12.79 6.12
CA VAL A 45 -7.59 12.26 4.75
C VAL A 45 -6.27 11.52 4.63
N ILE A 46 -6.34 10.25 4.23
CA ILE A 46 -5.16 9.38 4.09
C ILE A 46 -4.88 9.17 2.61
N SER A 47 -3.60 9.31 2.25
CA SER A 47 -3.03 8.89 0.98
C SER A 47 -1.85 7.97 1.26
N HIS A 48 -1.38 7.24 0.24
CA HIS A 48 -0.26 6.34 0.40
C HIS A 48 0.60 6.27 -0.88
N GLY A 49 1.85 5.85 -0.73
CA GLY A 49 2.64 5.30 -1.83
C GLY A 49 2.40 3.80 -2.01
N ASN A 50 2.84 3.24 -3.12
CA ASN A 50 2.63 1.83 -3.49
C ASN A 50 3.85 1.14 -4.13
N GLY A 51 5.03 1.77 -4.09
CA GLY A 51 6.23 1.33 -4.82
C GLY A 51 6.57 -0.17 -4.63
N PRO A 52 6.63 -0.69 -3.40
CA PRO A 52 6.85 -2.12 -3.16
C PRO A 52 5.75 -3.02 -3.76
N GLN A 53 4.49 -2.60 -3.66
CA GLN A 53 3.32 -3.36 -4.11
C GLN A 53 3.24 -3.43 -5.63
N VAL A 54 3.42 -2.30 -6.31
CA VAL A 54 3.37 -2.26 -7.78
C VAL A 54 4.58 -2.97 -8.38
N GLY A 55 5.73 -2.91 -7.71
CA GLY A 55 6.91 -3.70 -8.05
C GLY A 55 6.63 -5.21 -7.96
N LEU A 56 5.98 -5.67 -6.88
CA LEU A 56 5.59 -7.08 -6.74
C LEU A 56 4.66 -7.54 -7.87
N LEU A 57 3.62 -6.75 -8.19
CA LEU A 57 2.69 -7.08 -9.27
C LEU A 57 3.40 -7.13 -10.64
N ALA A 58 4.33 -6.20 -10.89
CA ALA A 58 5.12 -6.21 -12.12
C ALA A 58 6.01 -7.47 -12.23
N GLU A 59 6.66 -7.87 -11.14
CA GLU A 59 7.46 -9.12 -11.09
C GLU A 59 6.59 -10.37 -11.29
N GLN A 60 5.42 -10.43 -10.65
CA GLN A 60 4.47 -11.53 -10.82
C GLN A 60 3.96 -11.61 -12.27
N GLY A 61 3.63 -10.46 -12.86
CA GLY A 61 3.25 -10.36 -14.26
C GLY A 61 4.36 -10.84 -15.20
N ALA A 62 5.61 -10.44 -14.96
CA ALA A 62 6.76 -10.89 -15.74
C ALA A 62 7.01 -12.41 -15.64
N ALA A 63 6.63 -13.03 -14.52
CA ALA A 63 6.70 -14.47 -14.34
C ALA A 63 5.56 -15.23 -15.05
N TYR A 64 4.40 -14.62 -15.25
CA TYR A 64 3.25 -15.20 -15.93
C TYR A 64 3.38 -15.07 -17.46
N ARG A 65 3.32 -16.20 -18.19
CA ARG A 65 3.67 -16.24 -19.62
C ARG A 65 2.51 -16.47 -20.59
N ASP A 66 1.31 -16.76 -20.10
CA ASP A 66 0.19 -17.09 -20.98
C ASP A 66 -0.38 -15.85 -21.69
N VAL A 67 -0.25 -14.66 -21.07
CA VAL A 67 -0.70 -13.37 -21.62
C VAL A 67 0.31 -12.26 -21.34
N PRO A 68 0.32 -11.17 -22.10
CA PRO A 68 1.15 -10.01 -21.81
C PRO A 68 0.86 -9.41 -20.44
N VAL A 69 1.90 -8.85 -19.81
CA VAL A 69 1.78 -8.11 -18.55
C VAL A 69 0.87 -6.90 -18.76
N TYR A 70 0.00 -6.63 -17.79
CA TYR A 70 -0.77 -5.39 -17.78
C TYR A 70 0.14 -4.16 -17.70
N PRO A 71 -0.23 -3.04 -18.32
CA PRO A 71 0.55 -1.82 -18.23
C PRO A 71 0.61 -1.30 -16.79
N LEU A 72 1.66 -0.52 -16.48
CA LEU A 72 1.98 -0.13 -15.11
C LEU A 72 0.87 0.67 -14.42
N ASP A 73 0.08 1.45 -15.17
CA ASP A 73 -1.08 2.20 -14.69
C ASP A 73 -2.23 1.28 -14.23
N VAL A 74 -2.43 0.14 -14.89
CA VAL A 74 -3.40 -0.87 -14.46
C VAL A 74 -2.91 -1.58 -13.20
N LEU A 75 -1.61 -1.93 -13.13
CA LEU A 75 -1.03 -2.50 -11.91
C LEU A 75 -1.11 -1.51 -10.75
N ASP A 76 -0.89 -0.22 -11.00
CA ASP A 76 -1.06 0.84 -10.00
C ASP A 76 -2.50 0.86 -9.45
N ALA A 77 -3.51 0.82 -10.34
CA ALA A 77 -4.91 0.75 -9.95
C ALA A 77 -5.24 -0.49 -9.11
N GLU A 78 -4.68 -1.66 -9.44
CA GLU A 78 -4.80 -2.87 -8.62
C GLU A 78 -4.24 -2.67 -7.21
N THR A 79 -3.08 -2.01 -7.09
CA THR A 79 -2.49 -1.73 -5.77
C THR A 79 -3.31 -0.76 -4.93
N GLN A 80 -4.06 0.16 -5.52
CA GLN A 80 -4.98 1.03 -4.78
C GLN A 80 -6.09 0.20 -4.11
N GLY A 81 -6.63 -0.77 -4.83
CA GLY A 81 -7.60 -1.73 -4.28
C GLY A 81 -6.99 -2.62 -3.19
N MET A 82 -5.77 -3.13 -3.43
CA MET A 82 -5.03 -3.94 -2.45
C MET A 82 -4.78 -3.17 -1.15
N ILE A 83 -4.18 -1.98 -1.24
CA ILE A 83 -3.77 -1.20 -0.07
C ILE A 83 -4.98 -0.59 0.64
N GLY A 84 -5.98 -0.11 -0.10
CA GLY A 84 -7.20 0.44 0.48
C GLY A 84 -8.06 -0.60 1.21
N TYR A 85 -7.91 -1.89 0.89
CA TYR A 85 -8.60 -2.99 1.56
C TYR A 85 -7.91 -3.45 2.85
N LEU A 86 -6.57 -3.50 2.85
CA LEU A 86 -5.77 -4.05 3.95
C LEU A 86 -5.84 -3.19 5.21
#